data_AF-A0A8B8LNL4-F1
#
_entry.id   AF-A0A8B8LNL4-F1
#
_cell.length_a   1.000
_cell.length_b   1.000
_cell.length_c   1.000
_cell.angle_alpha   90.00
_cell.angle_beta   90.00
_cell.angle_gamma   90.00
#
_symmetry.space_group_name_H-M   'P 1'
#
loop_
_entity.id
_entity.type
_entity.pdbx_description
1 polymer ?
#
loop_
_entity_poly.entity_id
_entity_poly.type
_entity_poly.pdbx_seq_one_letter_code
_entity_poly.pdbx_strand_id
1 'polypeptide(L)'
;MDHPHKGFETVTCVLQGAIAYEDFTGNKGILGIGDVQWMTAGRGIIHTEMAGGDGTNTAVQVWINLSSQQKMIEPRCNDVRSKDIPAVKQDGVEARILAGEAFGVNSPIYNNTQIMFLDFTLMPRAQLHQHIPESWNSFVYVIEGEGTFGSLSSPPIKSHTLLVLGHGDGLCVWNNTPKPLRFLLMAGKPLSEPVVHCGPFVMNTQSEIDNTLQDYRQFKNGFEMGKHWRC
;
A
#
# COMPACT_ATOMS: atom_id res chain seq x y z
N MET A 1 -1.86 4.98 19.47
CA MET A 1 -2.50 6.29 19.73
C MET A 1 -3.56 6.48 18.68
N ASP A 2 -4.76 6.84 19.12
CA ASP A 2 -5.92 7.10 18.27
C ASP A 2 -5.60 8.23 17.28
N HIS A 3 -5.83 7.99 16.00
CA HIS A 3 -5.59 8.99 14.96
C HIS A 3 -6.62 8.90 13.84
N PRO A 4 -7.01 10.04 13.23
CA PRO A 4 -7.98 10.04 12.15
C PRO A 4 -7.31 9.83 10.78
N HIS A 5 -8.11 9.51 9.76
CA HIS A 5 -7.79 9.66 8.33
C HIS A 5 -9.03 10.08 7.54
N LYS A 6 -8.88 10.83 6.43
CA LYS A 6 -9.97 11.17 5.48
C LYS A 6 -9.47 11.39 4.06
N GLY A 7 -10.22 10.88 3.08
CA GLY A 7 -10.05 11.17 1.65
C GLY A 7 -9.10 10.25 0.88
N PHE A 8 -8.61 9.16 1.48
CA PHE A 8 -7.69 8.22 0.83
C PHE A 8 -7.85 6.81 1.42
N GLU A 9 -7.02 5.87 0.97
CA GLU A 9 -6.91 4.51 1.48
C GLU A 9 -5.53 4.27 2.10
N THR A 10 -5.43 3.49 3.17
CA THR A 10 -4.17 2.96 3.68
C THR A 10 -4.08 1.47 3.37
N VAL A 11 -2.90 1.03 2.95
CA VAL A 11 -2.59 -0.38 2.74
C VAL A 11 -1.41 -0.75 3.62
N THR A 12 -1.65 -1.58 4.63
CA THR A 12 -0.63 -2.07 5.56
C THR A 12 -0.28 -3.52 5.19
N CYS A 13 0.98 -3.78 4.87
CA CYS A 13 1.51 -5.13 4.61
C CYS A 13 2.54 -5.50 5.69
N VAL A 14 2.27 -6.56 6.45
CA VAL A 14 3.16 -6.99 7.54
C VAL A 14 4.32 -7.82 6.97
N LEU A 15 5.55 -7.40 7.24
CA LEU A 15 6.78 -8.09 6.82
C LEU A 15 7.35 -8.98 7.93
N GLN A 16 7.22 -8.57 9.19
CA GLN A 16 7.68 -9.31 10.36
C GLN A 16 6.81 -8.97 11.57
N GLY A 17 6.62 -9.95 12.46
CA GLY A 17 5.83 -9.76 13.69
C GLY A 17 4.33 -9.69 13.39
N ALA A 18 3.63 -8.80 14.09
CA ALA A 18 2.21 -8.60 13.96
C ALA A 18 1.81 -7.14 14.23
N ILE A 19 0.72 -6.70 13.62
CA ILE A 19 0.11 -5.38 13.86
C ILE A 19 -1.29 -5.60 14.40
N ALA A 20 -1.56 -5.12 15.61
CA ALA A 20 -2.90 -5.06 16.17
C ALA A 20 -3.56 -3.74 15.76
N TYR A 21 -4.83 -3.79 15.41
CA TYR A 21 -5.59 -2.60 15.03
C TYR A 21 -6.99 -2.63 15.63
N GLU A 22 -7.55 -1.44 15.86
CA GLU A 22 -8.95 -1.24 16.23
C GLU A 22 -9.45 0.10 15.68
N ASP A 23 -10.65 0.12 15.10
CA ASP A 23 -11.29 1.33 14.59
C ASP A 23 -12.60 1.66 15.32
N PHE A 24 -13.05 2.90 15.17
CA PHE A 24 -14.28 3.41 15.78
C PHE A 24 -15.58 2.80 15.23
N THR A 25 -15.52 1.98 14.18
CA THR A 25 -16.66 1.23 13.62
C THR A 25 -16.80 -0.13 14.29
N GLY A 26 -15.84 -0.49 15.14
CA GLY A 26 -15.78 -1.76 15.86
C GLY A 26 -14.97 -2.84 15.14
N ASN A 27 -14.34 -2.54 13.99
CA ASN A 27 -13.40 -3.50 13.39
C ASN A 27 -12.14 -3.51 14.23
N LYS A 28 -11.68 -4.72 14.56
CA LYS A 28 -10.40 -4.93 15.22
C LYS A 28 -9.84 -6.27 14.88
N GLY A 29 -8.53 -6.38 14.95
CA GLY A 29 -7.85 -7.61 14.61
C GLY A 29 -6.37 -7.54 14.82
N ILE A 30 -5.72 -8.63 14.45
CA ILE A 30 -4.27 -8.74 14.39
C ILE A 30 -3.91 -9.22 12.99
N LEU A 31 -3.04 -8.47 12.33
CA LEU A 31 -2.42 -8.82 11.05
C LEU A 31 -1.11 -9.55 11.35
N GLY A 32 -0.98 -10.78 10.85
CA GLY A 32 0.26 -11.56 10.95
C GLY A 32 1.18 -11.35 9.75
N ILE A 33 2.33 -12.02 9.76
CA ILE A 33 3.31 -11.94 8.66
C ILE A 33 2.68 -12.27 7.31
N GLY A 34 2.83 -11.35 6.36
CA GLY A 34 2.29 -11.46 5.02
C GLY A 34 0.81 -11.09 4.89
N ASP A 35 0.09 -10.88 6.00
CA ASP A 35 -1.27 -10.34 5.94
C ASP A 35 -1.23 -8.89 5.44
N VAL A 36 -2.30 -8.50 4.76
CA VAL A 36 -2.52 -7.17 4.23
C VAL A 36 -3.83 -6.65 4.76
N GLN A 37 -3.84 -5.39 5.21
CA GLN A 37 -5.07 -4.66 5.45
C GLN A 37 -5.20 -3.56 4.42
N TRP A 38 -6.34 -3.53 3.74
CA TRP A 38 -6.74 -2.46 2.85
C TRP A 38 -7.87 -1.67 3.48
N MET A 39 -7.57 -0.48 3.95
CA MET A 39 -8.52 0.38 4.64
C MET A 39 -8.85 1.59 3.76
N THR A 40 -10.09 1.66 3.27
CA THR A 40 -10.62 2.88 2.68
C THR A 40 -11.05 3.81 3.83
N ALA A 41 -10.38 4.94 4.02
CA ALA A 41 -10.79 5.92 5.05
C ALA A 41 -12.02 6.73 4.59
N GLY A 42 -12.11 7.05 3.30
CA GLY A 42 -13.25 7.75 2.71
C GLY A 42 -13.62 9.01 3.49
N ARG A 43 -14.89 9.15 3.88
CA ARG A 43 -15.42 10.31 4.63
C ARG A 43 -14.88 10.47 6.05
N GLY A 44 -14.13 9.51 6.58
CA GLY A 44 -13.51 9.61 7.89
C GLY A 44 -13.41 8.27 8.58
N ILE A 45 -12.25 8.01 9.17
CA ILE A 45 -12.04 6.93 10.13
C ILE A 45 -11.18 7.43 11.28
N ILE A 46 -11.38 6.89 12.48
CA ILE A 46 -10.45 7.03 13.60
C ILE A 46 -10.10 5.62 14.05
N HIS A 47 -8.79 5.35 14.15
CA HIS A 47 -8.30 4.02 14.45
C HIS A 47 -6.97 4.04 15.21
N THR A 48 -6.58 2.87 15.71
CA THR A 48 -5.26 2.60 16.26
C THR A 48 -4.58 1.51 15.47
N GLU A 49 -3.26 1.63 15.33
CA GLU A 49 -2.37 0.57 14.88
C GLU A 49 -1.24 0.48 15.91
N MET A 50 -1.05 -0.71 16.48
CA MET A 50 -0.11 -0.97 17.57
C MET A 50 0.69 -2.24 17.25
N ALA A 51 1.86 -2.40 17.87
CA ALA A 51 2.56 -3.68 17.85
C ALA A 51 1.64 -4.80 18.37
N GLY A 52 1.43 -5.83 17.57
CA GLY A 52 0.52 -6.95 17.87
C GLY A 52 1.22 -8.19 18.42
N GLY A 53 2.54 -8.17 18.55
CA GLY A 53 3.34 -9.27 19.08
C GLY A 53 4.65 -8.79 19.71
N ASP A 54 5.30 -9.71 20.42
CA ASP A 54 6.59 -9.45 21.08
C ASP A 54 7.72 -9.26 20.05
N GLY A 55 8.71 -8.44 20.42
CA GLY A 55 9.89 -8.19 19.60
C GLY A 55 9.66 -7.22 18.43
N THR A 56 10.39 -7.44 17.34
CA THR A 56 10.37 -6.53 16.19
C THR A 56 9.14 -6.75 15.32
N ASN A 57 8.37 -5.67 15.13
CA ASN A 57 7.24 -5.62 14.21
C ASN A 57 7.62 -4.71 13.04
N THR A 58 7.53 -5.21 11.81
CA THR A 58 7.88 -4.47 10.60
C THR A 58 6.75 -4.58 9.62
N ALA A 59 6.27 -3.44 9.13
CA ALA A 59 5.25 -3.36 8.10
C ALA A 59 5.61 -2.25 7.13
N VAL A 60 5.08 -2.36 5.90
CA VAL A 60 5.04 -1.26 4.94
C VAL A 60 3.62 -0.73 4.93
N GLN A 61 3.47 0.58 5.07
CA GLN A 61 2.19 1.27 4.91
C GLN A 61 2.27 2.21 3.72
N VAL A 62 1.30 2.08 2.80
CA VAL A 62 1.17 2.94 1.62
C VAL A 62 -0.16 3.67 1.67
N TRP A 63 -0.16 4.97 1.38
CA TRP A 63 -1.39 5.75 1.24
C TRP A 63 -1.72 5.94 -0.24
N ILE A 64 -2.93 5.57 -0.61
CA ILE A 64 -3.43 5.60 -1.98
C ILE A 64 -4.55 6.62 -2.05
N ASN A 65 -4.33 7.69 -2.81
CA ASN A 65 -5.31 8.76 -2.92
C ASN A 65 -6.60 8.25 -3.60
N LEU A 66 -7.74 8.74 -3.14
CA LEU A 66 -9.04 8.54 -3.79
C LEU A 66 -9.33 9.73 -4.72
N SER A 67 -10.04 9.47 -5.81
CA SER A 67 -10.61 10.53 -6.66
C SER A 67 -11.57 11.40 -5.86
N SER A 68 -11.74 12.66 -6.27
CA SER A 68 -12.66 13.63 -5.68
C SER A 68 -14.07 13.06 -5.44
N GLN A 69 -14.57 12.26 -6.39
CA GLN A 69 -15.87 11.60 -6.32
C GLN A 69 -15.95 10.50 -5.26
N GLN A 70 -14.82 9.93 -4.87
CA GLN A 70 -14.73 8.81 -3.92
C GLN A 70 -14.27 9.25 -2.52
N LYS A 71 -13.77 10.48 -2.33
CA LYS A 71 -13.25 10.94 -1.03
C LYS A 71 -14.27 10.91 0.12
N MET A 72 -15.57 10.87 -0.19
CA MET A 72 -16.65 10.91 0.78
C MET A 72 -17.46 9.61 0.87
N ILE A 73 -16.96 8.50 0.32
CA ILE A 73 -17.59 7.18 0.52
C ILE A 73 -17.45 6.71 1.97
N GLU A 74 -18.31 5.77 2.38
CA GLU A 74 -18.22 5.15 3.70
C GLU A 74 -16.87 4.43 3.88
N PRO A 75 -16.27 4.50 5.09
CA PRO A 75 -15.05 3.76 5.37
C PRO A 75 -15.30 2.25 5.29
N ARG A 76 -14.27 1.50 4.87
CA ARG A 76 -14.26 0.04 4.94
C ARG A 76 -12.87 -0.45 5.28
N CYS A 77 -12.82 -1.60 5.95
CA CYS A 77 -11.60 -2.33 6.18
C CYS A 77 -11.71 -3.72 5.55
N ASN A 78 -10.70 -4.11 4.78
CA ASN A 78 -10.60 -5.43 4.19
C ASN A 78 -9.26 -6.06 4.57
N ASP A 79 -9.32 -7.01 5.51
CA ASP A 79 -8.18 -7.85 5.88
C ASP A 79 -8.07 -9.02 4.91
N VAL A 80 -6.91 -9.17 4.29
CA VAL A 80 -6.58 -10.29 3.41
C VAL A 80 -5.44 -11.06 4.04
N ARG A 81 -5.71 -12.33 4.37
CA ARG A 81 -4.70 -13.20 4.97
C ARG A 81 -3.67 -13.59 3.93
N SER A 82 -2.43 -13.80 4.38
CA SER A 82 -1.31 -14.17 3.51
C SER A 82 -1.62 -15.38 2.61
N LYS A 83 -2.34 -16.37 3.14
CA LYS A 83 -2.77 -17.58 2.43
C LYS A 83 -3.81 -17.33 1.32
N ASP A 84 -4.54 -16.22 1.40
CA ASP A 84 -5.63 -15.86 0.48
C ASP A 84 -5.13 -14.87 -0.59
N ILE A 85 -3.89 -14.37 -0.47
CA ILE A 85 -3.23 -13.57 -1.51
C ILE A 85 -2.69 -14.52 -2.59
N PRO A 86 -3.08 -14.34 -3.87
CA PRO A 86 -2.53 -15.15 -4.95
C PRO A 86 -1.01 -15.02 -5.04
N ALA A 87 -0.34 -16.16 -5.17
CA ALA A 87 1.09 -16.22 -5.38
C ALA A 87 1.41 -17.13 -6.58
N VAL A 88 2.32 -16.67 -7.43
CA VAL A 88 2.77 -17.41 -8.62
C VAL A 88 4.29 -17.52 -8.61
N LYS A 89 4.80 -18.67 -9.04
CA LYS A 89 6.24 -18.95 -9.15
C LYS A 89 6.57 -19.33 -10.58
N GLN A 90 7.47 -18.57 -11.20
CA GLN A 90 7.92 -18.81 -12.56
C GLN A 90 9.37 -18.37 -12.72
N ASP A 91 10.22 -19.20 -13.34
CA ASP A 91 11.61 -18.86 -13.72
C ASP A 91 12.48 -18.28 -12.59
N GLY A 92 12.29 -18.77 -11.35
CA GLY A 92 13.02 -18.30 -10.17
C GLY A 92 12.48 -17.00 -9.57
N VAL A 93 11.33 -16.52 -10.04
CA VAL A 93 10.59 -15.37 -9.50
C VAL A 93 9.35 -15.88 -8.76
N GLU A 94 9.15 -15.41 -7.54
CA GLU A 94 7.89 -15.50 -6.81
C GLU A 94 7.23 -14.12 -6.80
N ALA A 95 5.95 -14.06 -7.16
CA ALA A 95 5.15 -12.84 -7.13
C ALA A 95 3.91 -13.07 -6.26
N ARG A 96 3.77 -12.31 -5.18
CA ARG A 96 2.53 -12.18 -4.40
C ARG A 96 1.77 -10.98 -4.93
N ILE A 97 0.51 -11.19 -5.29
CA ILE A 97 -0.25 -10.25 -6.12
C ILE A 97 -1.30 -9.57 -5.23
N LEU A 98 -0.92 -8.47 -4.58
CA LEU A 98 -1.81 -7.73 -3.69
C LEU A 98 -2.83 -6.94 -4.51
N ALA A 99 -2.41 -6.31 -5.61
CA ALA A 99 -3.30 -5.67 -6.57
C ALA A 99 -2.73 -5.75 -7.99
N GLY A 100 -3.61 -5.80 -9.00
CA GLY A 100 -3.23 -5.93 -10.41
C GLY A 100 -2.97 -7.37 -10.83
N GLU A 101 -2.00 -7.56 -11.73
CA GLU A 101 -1.71 -8.84 -12.37
C GLU A 101 -0.19 -9.08 -12.47
N ALA A 102 0.22 -10.34 -12.27
CA ALA A 102 1.55 -10.83 -12.62
C ALA A 102 1.46 -12.25 -13.18
N PHE A 103 2.22 -12.55 -14.24
CA PHE A 103 2.26 -13.87 -14.88
C PHE A 103 0.88 -14.47 -15.22
N GLY A 104 -0.07 -13.64 -15.68
CA GLY A 104 -1.42 -14.07 -16.03
C GLY A 104 -2.36 -14.30 -14.84
N VAL A 105 -1.90 -14.09 -13.60
CA VAL A 105 -2.70 -14.24 -12.39
C VAL A 105 -3.11 -12.86 -11.87
N ASN A 106 -4.40 -12.67 -11.62
CA ASN A 106 -4.99 -11.42 -11.16
C ASN A 106 -5.29 -11.47 -9.65
N SER A 107 -5.14 -10.34 -8.95
CA SER A 107 -5.60 -10.19 -7.57
C SER A 107 -7.14 -10.13 -7.51
N PRO A 108 -7.79 -10.86 -6.58
CA PRO A 108 -9.22 -10.73 -6.32
C PRO A 108 -9.56 -9.50 -5.47
N ILE A 109 -8.55 -8.78 -4.96
CA ILE A 109 -8.74 -7.64 -4.06
C ILE A 109 -9.30 -6.47 -4.86
N TYR A 110 -10.48 -5.99 -4.45
CA TYR A 110 -11.12 -4.82 -5.04
C TYR A 110 -10.37 -3.54 -4.67
N ASN A 111 -10.15 -2.67 -5.66
CA ASN A 111 -9.45 -1.39 -5.50
C ASN A 111 -10.32 -0.24 -6.02
N ASN A 112 -10.37 0.90 -5.32
CA ASN A 112 -11.09 2.09 -5.81
C ASN A 112 -10.34 2.83 -6.91
N THR A 113 -9.00 2.76 -6.85
CA THR A 113 -8.08 3.35 -7.82
C THR A 113 -7.42 2.23 -8.63
N GLN A 114 -7.24 2.45 -9.93
CA GLN A 114 -6.54 1.50 -10.79
C GLN A 114 -5.05 1.47 -10.44
N ILE A 115 -4.63 0.38 -9.79
CA ILE A 115 -3.27 0.22 -9.31
C ILE A 115 -2.74 -1.22 -9.48
N MET A 116 -1.44 -1.35 -9.30
CA MET A 116 -0.67 -2.57 -9.21
C MET A 116 0.15 -2.51 -7.92
N PHE A 117 0.07 -3.57 -7.12
CA PHE A 117 0.84 -3.75 -5.89
C PHE A 117 1.32 -5.18 -5.87
N LEU A 118 2.61 -5.39 -6.14
CA LEU A 118 3.23 -6.70 -6.25
C LEU A 118 4.40 -6.81 -5.26
N ASP A 119 4.47 -7.93 -4.53
CA ASP A 119 5.60 -8.30 -3.67
C ASP A 119 6.38 -9.42 -4.35
N PHE A 120 7.55 -9.07 -4.90
CA PHE A 120 8.40 -9.97 -5.66
C PHE A 120 9.55 -10.49 -4.82
N THR A 121 9.87 -11.77 -4.99
CA THR A 121 11.12 -12.38 -4.54
C THR A 121 11.81 -13.04 -5.73
N LEU A 122 13.03 -12.59 -6.04
CA LEU A 122 13.86 -13.13 -7.10
C LEU A 122 14.97 -13.99 -6.49
N MET A 123 15.01 -15.26 -6.88
CA MET A 123 16.11 -16.16 -6.53
C MET A 123 17.40 -15.76 -7.25
N PRO A 124 18.58 -16.21 -6.78
CA PRO A 124 19.85 -15.94 -7.47
C PRO A 124 19.78 -16.29 -8.96
N ARG A 125 20.29 -15.38 -9.80
CA ARG A 125 20.28 -15.46 -11.28
C ARG A 125 18.91 -15.33 -11.95
N ALA A 126 17.83 -15.16 -11.18
CA ALA A 126 16.53 -14.89 -11.76
C ALA A 126 16.47 -13.46 -12.34
N GLN A 127 15.62 -13.31 -13.34
CA GLN A 127 15.30 -12.03 -13.95
C GLN A 127 13.80 -11.89 -14.10
N LEU A 128 13.32 -10.65 -14.06
CA LEU A 128 11.93 -10.30 -14.20
C LEU A 128 11.78 -9.20 -15.25
N HIS A 129 10.78 -9.33 -16.10
CA HIS A 129 10.19 -8.22 -16.83
C HIS A 129 8.70 -8.15 -16.48
N GLN A 130 8.30 -7.10 -15.77
CA GLN A 130 6.92 -6.84 -15.39
C GLN A 130 6.38 -5.66 -16.19
N HIS A 131 5.39 -5.90 -17.04
CA HIS A 131 4.74 -4.84 -17.80
C HIS A 131 4.03 -3.85 -16.85
N ILE A 132 4.17 -2.56 -17.12
CA ILE A 132 3.50 -1.46 -16.42
C ILE A 132 2.93 -0.54 -17.50
N PRO A 133 1.64 -0.17 -17.46
CA PRO A 133 1.09 0.76 -18.43
C PRO A 133 1.87 2.09 -18.45
N GLU A 134 2.29 2.55 -19.63
CA GLU A 134 3.17 3.74 -19.78
C GLU A 134 2.62 5.02 -19.14
N SER A 135 1.28 5.11 -19.01
CA SER A 135 0.59 6.25 -18.41
C SER A 135 0.57 6.23 -16.87
N TRP A 136 1.09 5.17 -16.24
CA TRP A 136 1.03 5.00 -14.79
C TRP A 136 2.30 5.55 -14.13
N ASN A 137 2.11 6.18 -12.96
CA ASN A 137 3.23 6.45 -12.07
C ASN A 137 3.66 5.13 -11.42
N SER A 138 4.96 4.91 -11.25
CA SER A 138 5.44 3.69 -10.61
C SER A 138 6.74 3.88 -9.83
N PHE A 139 6.90 3.06 -8.79
CA PHE A 139 8.11 2.99 -8.00
C PHE A 139 8.36 1.58 -7.47
N VAL A 140 9.62 1.30 -7.17
CA VAL A 140 10.05 0.08 -6.48
C VAL A 140 10.56 0.43 -5.09
N TYR A 141 10.24 -0.39 -4.10
CA TYR A 141 10.88 -0.34 -2.79
C TYR A 141 11.59 -1.66 -2.51
N VAL A 142 12.92 -1.63 -2.40
CA VAL A 142 13.72 -2.84 -2.11
C VAL A 142 13.65 -3.15 -0.62
N ILE A 143 13.06 -4.29 -0.27
CA ILE A 143 12.93 -4.74 1.13
C ILE A 143 14.23 -5.38 1.58
N GLU A 144 14.73 -6.36 0.83
CA GLU A 144 15.87 -7.18 1.23
C GLU A 144 16.75 -7.52 0.03
N GLY A 145 18.05 -7.59 0.26
CA GLY A 145 19.03 -7.96 -0.76
C GLY A 145 19.47 -6.78 -1.62
N GLU A 146 19.97 -7.10 -2.80
CA GLU A 146 20.50 -6.16 -3.77
C GLU A 146 20.24 -6.67 -5.19
N GLY A 147 19.92 -5.77 -6.12
CA GLY A 147 19.62 -6.13 -7.51
C GLY A 147 19.81 -4.99 -8.49
N THR A 148 19.86 -5.31 -9.78
CA THR A 148 19.98 -4.32 -10.85
C THR A 148 18.60 -4.05 -11.45
N PHE A 149 18.21 -2.77 -11.58
CA PHE A 149 16.89 -2.35 -12.05
C PHE A 149 16.99 -1.51 -13.33
N GLY A 150 16.04 -1.67 -14.24
CA GLY A 150 15.90 -0.93 -15.50
C GLY A 150 16.84 -1.39 -16.60
N SER A 151 18.16 -1.28 -16.39
CA SER A 151 19.19 -1.70 -17.35
C SER A 151 20.22 -2.59 -16.68
N LEU A 152 20.67 -3.65 -17.37
CA LEU A 152 21.77 -4.53 -16.91
C LEU A 152 23.08 -3.77 -16.63
N SER A 153 23.29 -2.61 -17.26
CA SER A 153 24.46 -1.76 -17.03
C SER A 153 24.32 -0.81 -15.83
N SER A 154 23.13 -0.71 -15.23
CA SER A 154 22.90 0.12 -14.05
C SER A 154 23.63 -0.44 -12.83
N PRO A 155 24.11 0.42 -11.91
CA PRO A 155 24.66 -0.05 -10.65
C PRO A 155 23.58 -0.79 -9.84
N PRO A 156 23.97 -1.80 -9.05
CA PRO A 156 23.03 -2.53 -8.22
C PRO A 156 22.51 -1.65 -7.07
N ILE A 157 21.29 -1.92 -6.67
CA ILE A 157 20.52 -1.14 -5.70
C ILE A 157 20.21 -2.01 -4.49
N LYS A 158 20.52 -1.48 -3.30
CA LYS A 158 20.42 -2.18 -2.03
C LYS A 158 19.04 -2.01 -1.38
N SER A 159 18.72 -2.92 -0.45
CA SER A 159 17.60 -2.81 0.49
C SER A 159 17.46 -1.42 1.12
N HIS A 160 16.22 -1.06 1.45
CA HIS A 160 15.80 0.23 2.00
C HIS A 160 15.95 1.41 1.03
N THR A 161 15.91 1.14 -0.28
CA THR A 161 15.94 2.16 -1.34
C THR A 161 14.62 2.19 -2.07
N LEU A 162 14.08 3.40 -2.25
CA LEU A 162 12.94 3.66 -3.14
C LEU A 162 13.44 4.17 -4.49
N LEU A 163 12.99 3.54 -5.56
CA LEU A 163 13.30 3.93 -6.94
C LEU A 163 12.03 4.41 -7.63
N VAL A 164 11.99 5.68 -8.03
CA VAL A 164 10.94 6.18 -8.92
C VAL A 164 11.30 5.75 -10.34
N LEU A 165 10.37 5.09 -11.02
CA LEU A 165 10.59 4.61 -12.38
C LEU A 165 10.25 5.73 -13.38
N GLY A 166 11.05 5.82 -14.43
CA GLY A 166 10.80 6.71 -15.56
C GLY A 166 9.80 6.10 -16.55
N HIS A 167 9.68 6.75 -17.72
CA HIS A 167 8.87 6.24 -18.81
C HIS A 167 9.44 4.93 -19.39
N GLY A 168 8.55 4.01 -19.73
CA GLY A 168 8.86 2.71 -20.32
C GLY A 168 7.62 1.81 -20.30
N ASP A 169 7.72 0.63 -20.91
CA ASP A 169 6.68 -0.39 -20.98
C ASP A 169 6.66 -1.34 -19.77
N GLY A 170 7.55 -1.14 -18.80
CA GLY A 170 7.62 -1.98 -17.61
C GLY A 170 8.87 -1.82 -16.77
N LEU A 171 9.05 -2.79 -15.89
CA LEU A 171 10.18 -2.93 -14.99
C LEU A 171 10.99 -4.17 -15.35
N CYS A 172 12.26 -3.98 -15.69
CA CYS A 172 13.25 -5.05 -15.76
C CYS A 172 14.07 -5.12 -14.47
N VAL A 173 14.26 -6.33 -13.93
CA VAL A 173 15.08 -6.58 -12.73
C VAL A 173 15.94 -7.81 -12.91
N TRP A 174 17.18 -7.75 -12.42
CA TRP A 174 18.11 -8.87 -12.38
C TRP A 174 18.67 -9.07 -10.98
N ASN A 175 18.60 -10.30 -10.48
CA ASN A 175 19.30 -10.69 -9.26
C ASN A 175 20.65 -11.33 -9.61
N ASN A 176 21.68 -10.49 -9.68
CA ASN A 176 23.05 -10.91 -9.97
C ASN A 176 23.84 -11.34 -8.72
N THR A 177 23.16 -11.50 -7.57
CA THR A 177 23.77 -11.81 -6.28
C THR A 177 23.52 -13.28 -5.90
N PRO A 178 24.29 -13.86 -4.96
CA PRO A 178 24.05 -15.21 -4.47
C PRO A 178 22.91 -15.29 -3.43
N LYS A 179 22.26 -14.18 -3.07
CA LYS A 179 21.16 -14.12 -2.10
C LYS A 179 19.84 -13.78 -2.79
N PRO A 180 18.67 -14.15 -2.22
CA PRO A 180 17.40 -13.68 -2.71
C PRO A 180 17.30 -12.15 -2.66
N LEU A 181 16.56 -11.58 -3.62
CA LEU A 181 16.21 -10.17 -3.68
C LEU A 181 14.70 -10.04 -3.49
N ARG A 182 14.25 -9.25 -2.52
CA ARG A 182 12.83 -8.99 -2.28
C ARG A 182 12.51 -7.51 -2.42
N PHE A 183 11.48 -7.18 -3.19
CA PHE A 183 11.04 -5.80 -3.38
C PHE A 183 9.54 -5.71 -3.64
N LEU A 184 8.99 -4.54 -3.36
CA LEU A 184 7.63 -4.17 -3.73
C LEU A 184 7.66 -3.35 -5.02
N LEU A 185 6.78 -3.66 -5.96
CA LEU A 185 6.44 -2.80 -7.08
C LEU A 185 5.08 -2.17 -6.84
N MET A 186 5.03 -0.85 -6.89
CA MET A 186 3.81 -0.07 -6.87
C MET A 186 3.67 0.69 -8.18
N ALA A 187 2.51 0.59 -8.81
CA ALA A 187 2.15 1.42 -9.96
C ALA A 187 0.68 1.81 -9.91
N GLY A 188 0.32 2.96 -10.47
CA GLY A 188 -1.06 3.40 -10.48
C GLY A 188 -1.34 4.50 -11.48
N LYS A 189 -2.58 4.52 -11.97
CA LYS A 189 -3.05 5.57 -12.86
C LYS A 189 -3.10 6.90 -12.09
N PRO A 190 -2.43 7.97 -12.57
CA PRO A 190 -2.57 9.29 -11.97
C PRO A 190 -4.03 9.74 -11.98
N LEU A 191 -4.50 10.32 -10.88
CA LEU A 191 -5.85 10.87 -10.79
C LEU A 191 -6.01 12.16 -11.61
N SER A 192 -4.90 12.88 -11.86
CA SER A 192 -4.91 14.18 -12.53
C SER A 192 -5.81 15.22 -11.84
N GLU A 193 -5.92 15.13 -10.51
CA GLU A 193 -6.67 16.07 -9.67
C GLU A 193 -5.72 16.80 -8.71
N PRO A 194 -6.08 18.00 -8.22
CA PRO A 194 -5.33 18.67 -7.17
C PRO A 194 -5.25 17.82 -5.89
N VAL A 195 -4.10 17.88 -5.22
CA VAL A 195 -3.85 17.23 -3.93
C VAL A 195 -3.54 18.29 -2.89
N VAL A 196 -4.42 18.48 -1.92
CA VAL A 196 -4.22 19.35 -0.76
C VAL A 196 -4.24 18.47 0.48
N HIS A 197 -3.20 18.53 1.30
CA HIS A 197 -3.10 17.71 2.50
C HIS A 197 -2.81 18.55 3.74
N CYS A 198 -3.35 18.11 4.88
CA CYS A 198 -3.08 18.66 6.20
C CYS A 198 -3.01 17.51 7.20
N GLY A 199 -1.80 16.98 7.42
CA GLY A 199 -1.57 15.81 8.26
C GLY A 199 -2.37 14.59 7.78
N PRO A 200 -3.30 14.03 8.58
CA PRO A 200 -4.07 12.83 8.25
C PRO A 200 -5.21 13.05 7.23
N PHE A 201 -5.32 14.23 6.64
CA PHE A 201 -6.41 14.57 5.73
C PHE A 201 -5.86 14.91 4.36
N VAL A 202 -6.38 14.25 3.32
CA VAL A 202 -6.01 14.50 1.92
C VAL A 202 -7.26 14.76 1.11
N MET A 203 -7.47 16.02 0.71
CA MET A 203 -8.62 16.49 -0.06
C MET A 203 -8.15 17.15 -1.37
N ASN A 204 -9.08 17.70 -2.17
CA ASN A 204 -8.76 18.35 -3.43
C ASN A 204 -8.64 19.89 -3.30
N THR A 205 -9.25 20.50 -2.27
CA THR A 205 -9.18 21.95 -2.06
C THR A 205 -8.88 22.34 -0.61
N GLN A 206 -8.38 23.58 -0.40
CA GLN A 206 -8.16 24.10 0.95
C GLN A 206 -9.48 24.22 1.74
N SER A 207 -10.58 24.60 1.09
CA SER A 207 -11.89 24.69 1.76
C SER A 207 -12.37 23.33 2.26
N GLU A 208 -12.12 22.25 1.53
CA GLU A 208 -12.43 20.88 1.98
C GLU A 208 -11.60 20.47 3.19
N ILE A 209 -10.33 20.89 3.26
CA ILE A 209 -9.48 20.68 4.44
C ILE A 209 -10.03 21.45 5.63
N ASP A 210 -10.38 22.72 5.47
CA ASP A 210 -10.91 23.55 6.55
C ASP A 210 -12.21 22.97 7.12
N ASN A 211 -13.11 22.51 6.22
CA ASN A 211 -14.33 21.79 6.59
C ASN A 211 -14.02 20.46 7.31
N THR A 212 -13.04 19.68 6.83
CA THR A 212 -12.63 18.42 7.44
C THR A 212 -12.10 18.62 8.85
N LEU A 213 -11.32 19.67 9.09
CA LEU A 213 -10.83 20.01 10.42
C LEU A 213 -11.97 20.38 11.37
N GLN A 214 -12.99 21.10 10.87
CA GLN A 214 -14.20 21.39 11.64
C GLN A 214 -15.01 20.13 11.94
N ASP A 215 -15.22 19.26 10.94
CA ASP A 215 -15.91 17.99 11.06
C ASP A 215 -15.27 17.10 12.13
N TYR A 216 -13.93 16.97 12.11
CA TYR A 216 -13.19 16.19 13.09
C TYR A 216 -13.32 16.78 14.51
N ARG A 217 -13.14 18.09 14.67
CA ARG A 217 -13.28 18.77 15.98
C ARG A 217 -14.68 18.66 16.56
N GLN A 218 -15.71 18.62 15.71
CA GLN A 218 -17.11 18.55 16.11
C GLN A 218 -17.69 17.15 16.10
N PHE A 219 -16.92 16.13 15.68
CA PHE A 219 -17.37 14.75 15.44
C PHE A 219 -18.62 14.70 14.53
N LYS A 220 -18.50 15.23 13.31
CA LYS A 220 -19.57 15.27 12.29
C LYS A 220 -19.08 14.74 10.95
N ASN A 221 -20.01 14.46 10.05
CA ASN A 221 -19.79 14.19 8.63
C ASN A 221 -18.75 13.08 8.36
N GLY A 222 -18.83 12.00 9.13
CA GLY A 222 -17.93 10.84 9.05
C GLY A 222 -17.17 10.57 10.36
N PHE A 223 -17.18 11.51 11.30
CA PHE A 223 -16.48 11.37 12.58
C PHE A 223 -17.40 11.17 13.79
N GLU A 224 -18.71 11.00 13.61
CA GLU A 224 -19.72 10.93 14.67
C GLU A 224 -19.40 9.88 15.74
N MET A 225 -18.93 8.70 15.31
CA MET A 225 -18.59 7.59 16.19
C MET A 225 -17.36 7.88 17.07
N GLY A 226 -16.49 8.80 16.63
CA GLY A 226 -15.28 9.18 17.35
C GLY A 226 -15.52 9.86 18.69
N LYS A 227 -16.69 10.49 18.88
CA LYS A 227 -16.97 11.32 20.06
C LYS A 227 -16.88 10.55 21.38
N HIS A 228 -17.23 9.27 21.34
CA HIS A 228 -17.31 8.39 22.50
C HIS A 228 -16.34 7.21 22.43
N TRP A 229 -15.51 7.16 21.38
CA TRP A 229 -14.59 6.06 21.15
C TRP A 229 -13.22 6.35 21.76
N ARG A 230 -12.64 5.33 22.38
CA ARG A 230 -11.26 5.29 22.90
C ARG A 230 -10.78 3.84 22.85
N CYS A 231 -9.55 3.62 22.42
CA CYS A 231 -8.90 2.32 22.35
C CYS A 231 -7.94 2.09 23.53
#